data_AF-A0ABD2F034-F1
#
_entry.id   AF-A0ABD2F034-F1
#
_cell.length_a   1.000
_cell.length_b   1.000
_cell.length_c   1.000
_cell.angle_alpha   90.00
_cell.angle_beta   90.00
_cell.angle_gamma   90.00
#
_symmetry.space_group_name_H-M   'P 1'
#
loop_
_entity.id
_entity.type
_entity.pdbx_description
1 polymer ?
#
loop_
_entity_poly.entity_id
_entity_poly.type
_entity_poly.pdbx_seq_one_letter_code
_entity_poly.pdbx_strand_id
1 'polypeptide(L)' 'SVTLIHQHPACVAAHHCNQVETESVGDVTYTTHRDCCLGDLCNSAVASHVAPACIMAAAATALAWVLLGLRSG' A
#
# COMPACT_ATOMS: atom_id res chain seq x y z
N SER A 1 9.29 -31.63 4.29
CA SER A 1 8.58 -30.46 3.75
C SER A 1 9.34 -29.22 4.18
N VAL A 2 9.55 -28.27 3.26
CA VAL A 2 10.14 -26.96 3.59
C VAL A 2 8.99 -25.97 3.67
N THR A 3 8.85 -25.27 4.80
CA THR A 3 7.84 -24.23 5.00
C THR A 3 8.54 -22.89 5.04
N LEU A 4 8.25 -22.01 4.07
CA LEU A 4 8.76 -20.64 4.04
C LEU A 4 7.66 -19.71 4.54
N ILE A 5 7.86 -19.10 5.70
CA ILE A 5 6.92 -18.13 6.27
C ILE A 5 7.37 -16.74 5.82
N HIS A 6 6.54 -16.08 5.01
CA HIS A 6 6.76 -14.70 4.60
C HIS A 6 5.67 -13.82 5.23
N GLN A 7 6.09 -12.81 5.99
CA GLN A 7 5.18 -11.84 6.59
C GLN A 7 5.29 -10.53 5.81
N HIS A 8 4.17 -10.11 5.20
CA HIS A 8 4.11 -8.87 4.43
C HIS A 8 2.90 -8.04 4.90
N PRO A 9 3.10 -6.98 5.70
CA PRO A 9 2.01 -6.11 6.11
C PRO A 9 1.31 -5.48 4.90
N ALA A 10 0.00 -5.62 4.82
CA ALA A 10 -0.82 -5.05 3.76
C ALA A 10 -2.22 -4.70 4.26
N CYS A 11 -2.90 -3.82 3.53
CA CYS A 11 -4.34 -3.60 3.67
C CYS A 11 -5.10 -4.67 2.88
N VAL A 12 -6.21 -5.17 3.42
CA VAL A 12 -7.06 -6.16 2.75
C VAL A 12 -8.54 -5.84 2.98
N ALA A 13 -9.40 -6.25 2.06
CA ALA A 13 -10.84 -6.18 2.27
C ALA A 13 -11.27 -7.03 3.47
N ALA A 14 -12.15 -6.49 4.31
CA ALA A 14 -12.52 -7.09 5.60
C ALA A 14 -13.03 -8.54 5.49
N HIS A 15 -13.68 -8.91 4.39
CA HIS A 15 -14.18 -10.26 4.21
C HIS A 15 -13.07 -11.31 4.05
N HIS A 16 -11.85 -10.94 3.64
CA HIS A 16 -10.70 -11.85 3.55
C HIS A 16 -9.93 -12.03 4.86
N CYS A 17 -10.34 -11.37 5.95
CA CYS A 17 -9.70 -11.51 7.24
C CYS A 17 -9.99 -12.85 7.88
N ASN A 18 -8.98 -13.44 8.52
CA ASN A 18 -9.02 -14.76 9.13
C ASN A 18 -9.41 -15.88 8.14
N GLN A 19 -9.20 -15.64 6.85
CA GLN A 19 -9.33 -16.66 5.81
C GLN A 19 -7.97 -17.26 5.49
N VAL A 20 -8.00 -18.56 5.21
CA VAL A 20 -6.84 -19.30 4.68
C VAL A 20 -7.07 -19.46 3.18
N GLU A 21 -6.15 -18.91 2.38
CA GLU A 21 -6.15 -19.08 0.93
C GLU A 21 -5.03 -20.03 0.52
N THR A 22 -5.34 -20.96 -0.37
CA THR A 22 -4.36 -21.95 -0.85
C THR A 22 -4.22 -21.82 -2.35
N GLU A 23 -3.00 -21.63 -2.82
CA GLU A 23 -2.67 -21.55 -4.23
C GLU A 23 -1.60 -22.60 -4.56
N SER A 24 -1.69 -23.22 -5.73
CA SER A 24 -0.68 -24.17 -6.20
C SER A 24 0.03 -23.62 -7.43
N VAL A 25 1.36 -23.61 -7.40
CA VAL A 25 2.21 -23.24 -8.53
C VAL A 25 3.17 -24.40 -8.81
N GLY A 26 2.89 -25.16 -9.87
CA GLY A 26 3.60 -26.41 -10.15
C GLY A 26 3.34 -27.44 -9.06
N ASP A 27 4.40 -27.97 -8.46
CA ASP A 27 4.34 -28.91 -7.35
C ASP A 27 4.43 -28.22 -5.96
N VAL A 28 4.37 -26.89 -5.92
CA VAL A 28 4.48 -26.10 -4.69
C VAL A 28 3.12 -25.54 -4.30
N THR A 29 2.65 -25.91 -3.11
CA THR A 29 1.46 -25.35 -2.49
C THR A 29 1.82 -24.18 -1.57
N TYR A 30 1.25 -23.02 -1.83
CA TYR A 30 1.34 -21.81 -1.04
C TYR A 30 0.07 -21.65 -0.21
N THR A 31 0.23 -21.49 1.11
CA THR A 31 -0.87 -21.21 2.03
C THR A 31 -0.70 -19.82 2.61
N THR A 32 -1.67 -18.95 2.36
CA THR A 32 -1.70 -17.58 2.88
C THR A 32 -2.69 -17.49 4.03
N HIS A 33 -2.20 -17.15 5.22
CA HIS A 33 -3.04 -16.83 6.38
C HIS A 33 -3.09 -15.32 6.58
N ARG A 34 -4.30 -14.76 6.73
CA ARG A 34 -4.50 -13.32 6.90
C ARG A 34 -5.01 -12.98 8.28
N ASP A 35 -4.09 -12.67 9.19
CA ASP A 35 -4.40 -12.07 10.49
C ASP A 35 -4.59 -10.56 10.35
N CYS A 36 -5.79 -10.08 10.68
CA CYS A 36 -6.14 -8.67 10.51
C CYS A 36 -6.31 -7.94 11.85
N CYS A 37 -6.05 -6.63 11.80
CA CYS A 37 -6.43 -5.66 12.82
C CYS A 37 -7.22 -4.52 12.17
N LEU A 38 -7.96 -3.76 12.97
CA LEU A 38 -8.75 -2.61 12.51
C LEU A 38 -8.05 -1.30 12.87
N GLY A 39 -8.15 -0.33 11.96
CA GLY A 39 -7.58 1.01 12.11
C GLY A 39 -6.32 1.24 11.28
N ASP A 40 -6.03 2.51 11.02
CA ASP A 40 -4.88 2.92 10.22
C ASP A 40 -3.58 2.50 10.90
N LEU A 41 -2.66 1.93 10.11
CA LEU A 41 -1.33 1.51 10.54
C LEU A 41 -1.31 0.46 11.67
N CYS A 42 -2.42 -0.22 11.98
CA CYS A 42 -2.48 -1.18 13.09
C CYS A 42 -1.48 -2.35 12.93
N ASN A 43 -1.16 -2.74 11.71
CA ASN A 43 -0.11 -3.70 11.35
C ASN A 43 1.08 -3.03 10.64
N SER A 44 1.23 -1.71 10.76
CA SER A 44 2.19 -0.89 10.00
C SER A 44 2.01 -0.92 8.48
N ALA A 45 0.93 -1.52 7.97
CA ALA A 45 0.61 -1.42 6.55
C ALA A 45 0.19 0.02 6.24
N VAL A 46 0.87 0.60 5.25
CA VAL A 46 0.48 1.87 4.66
C VAL A 46 -0.30 1.53 3.41
N ALA A 47 -1.54 2.03 3.30
CA ALA A 47 -2.24 2.02 2.03
C ALA A 47 -1.31 2.68 1.01
N SER A 48 -1.01 2.01 -0.10
CA SER A 48 -0.13 2.55 -1.13
C SER A 48 -0.82 3.74 -1.79
N HIS A 49 -0.80 4.89 -1.11
CA HIS A 49 -1.12 6.17 -1.68
C HIS A 49 0.09 6.55 -2.51
N VAL A 50 0.19 6.00 -3.73
CA VAL A 50 0.85 6.73 -4.80
C VAL A 50 0.23 8.13 -4.73
N ALA A 51 1.01 9.13 -4.31
CA ALA A 51 0.48 10.47 -4.11
C ALA A 51 -0.36 10.81 -5.35
N PRO A 52 -1.68 11.08 -5.19
CA PRO A 52 -2.55 11.29 -6.33
C PRO A 52 -1.87 12.29 -7.24
N ALA A 53 -1.67 11.95 -8.52
CA ALA A 53 -0.89 12.79 -9.44
C ALA A 53 -1.39 14.25 -9.44
N CYS A 54 -2.67 14.47 -9.10
CA CYS A 54 -3.26 15.78 -8.88
C CYS A 54 -2.64 16.59 -7.72
N ILE A 55 -2.25 15.98 -6.60
CA ILE A 55 -1.59 16.67 -5.48
C ILE A 55 -0.20 17.15 -5.93
N MET A 56 0.55 16.29 -6.63
CA MET A 56 1.85 16.65 -7.16
C MET A 56 1.76 17.76 -8.21
N ALA A 57 0.75 17.69 -9.10
CA ALA A 57 0.50 18.73 -10.10
C ALA A 57 0.10 20.06 -9.46
N ALA A 58 -0.76 20.05 -8.43
CA ALA A 58 -1.16 21.25 -7.70
C ALA A 58 0.04 21.91 -7.00
N ALA A 59 0.88 21.12 -6.33
CA ALA A 59 2.10 21.59 -5.69
C ALA A 59 3.08 22.21 -6.71
N ALA A 60 3.31 21.54 -7.85
CA ALA A 60 4.17 22.04 -8.91
C ALA A 60 3.65 23.37 -9.50
N THR A 61 2.33 23.47 -9.70
CA THR A 61 1.69 24.67 -10.23
C THR A 61 1.82 25.84 -9.24
N ALA A 62 1.54 25.61 -7.96
CA ALA A 62 1.71 26.63 -6.92
C ALA A 62 3.16 27.13 -6.83
N LEU A 63 4.13 26.21 -6.88
CA LEU A 63 5.55 26.57 -6.92
C LEU A 63 5.89 27.43 -8.14
N ALA A 64 5.38 27.09 -9.33
CA ALA A 64 5.60 27.89 -10.53
C ALA A 64 5.09 29.34 -10.36
N TRP A 65 3.89 29.52 -9.80
CA TRP A 65 3.34 30.85 -9.54
C TRP A 65 4.20 31.66 -8.56
N VAL A 66 4.66 31.05 -7.47
CA VAL A 66 5.54 31.70 -6.49
C VAL A 66 6.84 32.15 -7.15
N LEU A 67 7.46 31.29 -7.95
CA LEU A 67 8.71 31.60 -8.65
C LEU A 67 8.53 32.71 -9.70
N LEU A 68 7.41 32.74 -10.43
CA LEU A 68 7.10 33.83 -11.34
C LEU A 68 6.92 35.15 -10.59
N GLY A 69 6.17 35.14 -9.49
CA GLY A 69 5.93 36.33 -8.67
C GLY A 69 7.21 36.93 -8.08
N LEU A 70 8.13 36.07 -7.61
CA LEU A 70 9.44 36.46 -7.09
C LEU A 70 10.36 37.09 -8.16
N ARG A 71 10.19 36.71 -9.43
CA ARG A 71 10.99 37.27 -10.54
C ARG A 71 10.46 38.63 -11.03
N SER A 72 9.19 38.92 -10.79
CA SER A 72 8.51 40.15 -11.23
C SER A 72 8.54 41.30 -10.22
N GLY A 73 9.13 41.10 -9.03
CA GLY A 73 9.28 42.09 -7.97
C GLY A 73 10.65 42.74 -7.93
#